data_AF-A0A927F9X1-F1
#
_entry.id   AF-A0A927F9X1-F1
#
_cell.length_a   1.000
_cell.length_b   1.000
_cell.length_c   1.000
_cell.angle_alpha   90.00
_cell.angle_beta   90.00
_cell.angle_gamma   90.00
#
_symmetry.space_group_name_H-M   'P 1'
#
loop_
_entity.id
_entity.type
_entity.pdbx_description
1 polymer ?
#
loop_
_entity_poly.entity_id
_entity_poly.type
_entity_poly.pdbx_seq_one_letter_code
_entity_poly.pdbx_strand_id
1 'polypeptide(L)'
;MKRKLLSTSRLQATDLLRSSLSQLPSDALKLDDQLSAYGEVTIKDEETTFDIGMGPSSRVGAKGKIREIEPNKSELTYQFYGPFWAFLDRYPLSLHLKATFSKIKTIK
;
A
#
# COMPACT_ATOMS: atom_id res chain seq x y z
N MET A 1 6.01 -10.13 7.34
CA MET A 1 5.86 -9.52 6.00
C MET A 1 4.76 -10.28 5.26
N LYS A 2 3.79 -9.61 4.64
CA LYS A 2 2.65 -10.24 3.94
C LYS A 2 2.96 -10.29 2.43
N ARG A 3 2.61 -11.40 1.78
CA ARG A 3 2.82 -11.65 0.33
C ARG A 3 1.50 -11.98 -0.33
N LYS A 4 1.27 -11.47 -1.54
CA LYS A 4 0.05 -11.69 -2.33
C LYS A 4 0.37 -11.76 -3.82
N LEU A 5 -0.11 -12.81 -4.50
CA LEU A 5 -0.06 -12.91 -5.96
C LEU A 5 -1.26 -12.20 -6.58
N LEU A 6 -1.01 -11.37 -7.58
CA LEU A 6 -1.99 -10.55 -8.26
C LEU A 6 -2.10 -10.96 -9.73
N SER A 7 -3.31 -11.15 -10.23
CA SER A 7 -3.57 -11.42 -11.66
C SER A 7 -3.61 -10.14 -12.49
N THR A 8 -2.58 -9.32 -12.38
CA THR A 8 -2.47 -8.04 -13.09
C THR A 8 -0.99 -7.70 -13.29
N SER A 9 -0.69 -6.88 -14.29
CA SER A 9 0.68 -6.43 -14.53
C SER A 9 1.19 -5.56 -13.38
N ARG A 10 2.51 -5.45 -13.25
CA ARG A 10 3.15 -4.58 -12.25
C ARG A 10 2.67 -3.13 -12.39
N LEU A 11 2.64 -2.61 -13.62
CA LEU A 11 2.24 -1.22 -13.88
C LEU A 11 0.78 -0.97 -13.49
N GLN A 12 -0.13 -1.89 -13.84
CA GLN A 12 -1.54 -1.78 -13.45
C GLN A 12 -1.72 -1.81 -11.92
N ALA A 13 -0.98 -2.69 -11.22
CA ALA A 13 -1.00 -2.72 -9.76
C ALA A 13 -0.43 -1.43 -9.15
N THR A 14 0.60 -0.83 -9.76
CA THR A 14 1.18 0.45 -9.34
C THR A 14 0.21 1.62 -9.56
N ASP A 15 -0.47 1.68 -10.70
CA ASP A 15 -1.47 2.71 -11.00
C ASP A 15 -2.68 2.59 -10.06
N LEU A 16 -3.10 1.37 -9.77
CA LEU A 16 -4.16 1.09 -8.81
C LEU A 16 -3.76 1.50 -7.39
N LEU A 17 -2.51 1.27 -6.99
CA LEU A 17 -1.97 1.77 -5.72
C LEU A 17 -2.01 3.30 -5.69
N ARG A 18 -1.47 3.98 -6.71
CA ARG A 18 -1.44 5.44 -6.80
C ARG A 18 -2.84 6.06 -6.76
N SER A 19 -3.77 5.53 -7.57
CA SER A 19 -5.15 5.98 -7.60
C SER A 19 -5.88 5.72 -6.29
N SER A 20 -5.53 4.66 -5.57
CA SER A 20 -6.12 4.37 -4.28
C SER A 20 -5.63 5.33 -3.21
N LEU A 21 -4.35 5.68 -3.23
CA LEU A 21 -3.75 6.63 -2.28
C LEU A 21 -4.32 8.04 -2.45
N SER A 22 -4.61 8.47 -3.68
CA SER A 22 -5.25 9.78 -3.93
C SER A 22 -6.71 9.85 -3.45
N GLN A 23 -7.36 8.70 -3.26
CA GLN A 23 -8.74 8.58 -2.79
C GLN A 23 -8.85 8.42 -1.27
N LEU A 24 -7.74 8.33 -0.53
CA LEU A 24 -7.78 8.27 0.93
C LEU A 24 -8.48 9.54 1.42
N PRO A 25 -9.68 9.43 2.04
CA PRO A 25 -10.46 10.60 2.41
C PRO A 25 -9.66 11.42 3.42
N SER A 26 -9.64 12.74 3.23
CA SER A 26 -8.99 13.65 4.18
C SER A 26 -9.50 13.44 5.60
N ASP A 27 -10.72 12.91 5.77
CA ASP A 27 -11.33 12.70 7.07
C ASP A 27 -10.68 11.53 7.85
N ALA A 28 -10.11 10.53 7.16
CA ALA A 28 -9.22 9.54 7.78
C ALA A 28 -7.85 10.15 8.18
N LEU A 29 -7.52 11.33 7.63
CA LEU A 29 -6.38 12.19 8.00
C LEU A 29 -6.78 13.28 9.03
N LYS A 30 -8.07 13.45 9.37
CA LYS A 30 -8.58 14.50 10.28
C LYS A 30 -8.79 14.03 11.72
N LEU A 31 -8.89 12.72 11.97
CA LEU A 31 -9.08 12.19 13.33
C LEU A 31 -7.83 12.30 14.22
N ASP A 32 -6.74 12.77 13.64
CA ASP A 32 -5.45 12.99 14.28
C ASP A 32 -4.93 14.23 13.52
N ASP A 33 -5.18 15.43 14.04
CA ASP A 33 -5.16 16.69 13.28
C ASP A 33 -3.80 16.97 12.58
N GLN A 34 -3.83 17.31 11.29
CA GLN A 34 -2.73 17.86 10.47
C GLN A 34 -1.52 16.94 10.17
N LEU A 35 -1.75 15.67 9.88
CA LEU A 35 -0.67 14.72 9.63
C LEU A 35 -0.27 14.67 8.16
N SER A 36 0.95 15.14 7.86
CA SER A 36 1.65 14.97 6.60
C SER A 36 1.54 13.53 6.11
N ALA A 37 0.67 13.28 5.13
CA ALA A 37 0.72 12.05 4.37
C ALA A 37 1.96 12.10 3.47
N TYR A 38 2.75 11.04 3.46
CA TYR A 38 3.79 10.87 2.45
C TYR A 38 3.54 9.58 1.69
N GLY A 39 3.92 9.60 0.42
CA GLY A 39 3.95 8.43 -0.40
C GLY A 39 5.11 8.54 -1.35
N GLU A 40 6.14 7.74 -1.10
CA GLU A 40 7.22 7.54 -2.06
C GLU A 40 6.93 6.28 -2.85
N VAL A 41 6.81 6.41 -4.17
CA VAL A 41 6.63 5.27 -5.08
C VAL A 41 7.73 5.33 -6.13
N THR A 42 8.68 4.41 -6.01
CA THR A 42 9.83 4.31 -6.90
C THR A 42 9.63 3.15 -7.87
N ILE A 43 9.64 3.47 -9.17
CA ILE A 43 9.46 2.52 -10.25
C ILE A 43 10.83 2.23 -10.86
N LYS A 44 11.22 0.95 -10.86
CA LYS A 44 12.37 0.40 -11.60
C LYS A 44 11.87 -0.56 -12.69
N ASP A 45 12.74 -1.15 -13.50
CA ASP A 45 12.30 -1.97 -14.65
C ASP A 45 11.45 -3.18 -14.23
N GLU A 46 11.86 -3.92 -13.20
CA GLU A 46 11.17 -5.17 -12.77
C GLU A 46 10.38 -5.02 -11.45
N GLU A 47 10.48 -3.87 -10.78
CA GLU A 47 10.00 -3.69 -9.41
C GLU A 47 9.42 -2.28 -9.23
N THR A 48 8.30 -2.17 -8.52
CA THR A 48 7.85 -0.92 -7.93
C THR A 48 7.99 -1.05 -6.42
N THR A 49 8.73 -0.16 -5.76
CA THR A 49 8.78 -0.07 -4.30
C THR A 49 7.91 1.08 -3.84
N PHE A 50 7.23 0.91 -2.71
CA PHE A 50 6.47 1.98 -2.09
C PHE A 50 6.77 2.08 -0.60
N ASP A 51 6.82 3.30 -0.09
CA ASP A 51 6.77 3.62 1.33
C ASP A 51 5.75 4.73 1.54
N ILE A 52 4.68 4.39 2.25
CA ILE A 52 3.54 5.28 2.47
C ILE A 52 3.30 5.37 3.97
N GLY A 53 2.94 6.55 4.45
CA GLY A 53 2.63 6.73 5.86
C GLY A 53 1.61 7.82 6.10
N MET A 54 1.02 7.75 7.28
CA MET A 54 0.12 8.76 7.82
C MET A 54 0.65 9.15 9.20
N GLY A 55 0.90 10.43 9.44
CA GLY A 55 1.44 10.86 10.72
C GLY A 55 2.30 12.13 10.65
N PRO A 56 2.42 12.90 11.73
CA PRO A 56 3.34 14.05 11.77
C PRO A 56 4.79 13.58 11.94
N SER A 57 4.96 12.30 12.24
CA SER A 57 6.22 11.68 12.64
C SER A 57 6.55 10.44 11.82
N SER A 58 5.81 10.18 10.73
CA SER A 58 5.97 8.97 9.89
C SER A 58 5.98 7.67 10.71
N ARG A 59 5.32 7.70 11.88
CA ARG A 59 5.39 6.60 12.84
C ARG A 59 4.53 5.42 12.42
N VAL A 60 3.47 5.63 11.63
CA VAL A 60 2.62 4.55 11.14
C VAL A 60 2.59 4.57 9.61
N GLY A 61 2.91 3.43 9.00
CA GLY A 61 3.00 3.34 7.56
C GLY A 61 2.95 1.93 7.03
N ALA A 62 3.04 1.83 5.72
CA ALA A 62 3.18 0.60 4.97
C ALA A 62 4.33 0.76 3.99
N LYS A 63 5.25 -0.20 4.02
CA LYS A 63 6.28 -0.32 2.99
C LYS A 63 6.12 -1.63 2.27
N GLY A 64 6.45 -1.64 0.98
CA GLY A 64 6.30 -2.84 0.18
C GLY A 64 6.84 -2.67 -1.22
N LYS A 65 6.58 -3.70 -2.01
CA LYS A 65 6.97 -3.76 -3.40
C LYS A 65 6.03 -4.61 -4.23
N ILE A 66 5.94 -4.26 -5.50
CA ILE A 66 5.23 -4.97 -6.55
C ILE A 66 6.27 -5.43 -7.56
N ARG A 67 6.49 -6.73 -7.67
CA ARG A 67 7.43 -7.33 -8.61
C ARG A 67 6.67 -7.97 -9.77
N GLU A 68 7.17 -7.80 -10.98
CA GLU A 68 6.65 -8.53 -12.13
C GLU A 68 7.13 -9.98 -12.13
N ILE A 69 6.21 -10.93 -12.34
CA ILE A 69 6.54 -12.36 -12.52
C ILE A 69 6.30 -12.75 -13.98
N GLU A 70 5.17 -12.33 -14.54
CA GLU A 70 4.78 -12.49 -15.95
C GLU A 70 4.05 -11.21 -16.39
N PRO A 71 3.86 -10.94 -17.70
CA PRO A 71 3.24 -9.71 -18.19
C PRO A 71 1.88 -9.37 -17.56
N ASN A 72 1.13 -10.38 -17.08
CA ASN A 72 -0.17 -10.21 -16.41
C ASN A 72 -0.19 -10.79 -14.98
N LYS A 73 0.98 -10.94 -14.36
CA LYS A 73 1.12 -11.52 -13.03
C LYS A 73 2.17 -10.77 -12.25
N SER A 74 1.77 -10.25 -11.10
CA SER A 74 2.67 -9.53 -10.21
C SER A 74 2.58 -10.09 -8.80
N GLU A 75 3.65 -9.88 -8.05
CA GLU A 75 3.72 -10.20 -6.63
C GLU A 75 3.79 -8.91 -5.82
N LEU A 76 2.81 -8.75 -4.95
CA LEU A 76 2.80 -7.71 -3.94
C LEU A 76 3.36 -8.27 -2.63
N THR A 77 4.40 -7.64 -2.11
CA THR A 77 4.92 -7.91 -0.77
C THR A 77 4.90 -6.63 0.06
N TYR A 78 4.32 -6.65 1.26
CA TYR A 78 4.17 -5.45 2.08
C TYR A 78 4.21 -5.74 3.59
N GLN A 79 4.51 -4.71 4.37
CA GLN A 79 4.53 -4.73 5.82
C GLN A 79 4.05 -3.39 6.36
N PHE A 80 3.16 -3.45 7.36
CA PHE A 80 2.82 -2.29 8.18
C PHE A 80 3.83 -2.13 9.31
N TYR A 81 4.11 -0.89 9.68
CA TYR A 81 4.95 -0.54 10.81
C TYR A 81 4.31 0.58 11.63
N GLY A 82 4.63 0.62 12.92
CA GLY A 82 4.37 1.75 13.80
C GLY A 82 4.16 1.40 15.26
N PRO A 83 4.10 2.35 16.19
CA PRO A 83 4.26 2.12 17.64
C PRO A 83 3.27 1.12 18.25
N PHE A 84 2.13 0.90 17.62
CA PHE A 84 1.07 0.00 18.10
C PHE A 84 0.84 -1.16 17.12
N TRP A 85 1.82 -2.06 17.00
CA TRP A 85 1.82 -3.18 16.04
C TRP A 85 0.55 -4.04 16.10
N ALA A 86 0.02 -4.23 17.32
CA ALA A 86 -1.20 -5.01 17.56
C ALA A 86 -2.47 -4.44 16.91
N PHE A 87 -2.50 -3.12 16.64
CA PHE A 87 -3.65 -2.44 16.05
C PHE A 87 -3.44 -2.06 14.58
N LEU A 88 -2.23 -2.26 14.04
CA LEU A 88 -1.91 -1.93 12.65
C LEU A 88 -2.85 -2.61 11.67
N ASP A 89 -3.33 -3.83 11.97
CA ASP A 89 -4.22 -4.56 11.08
C ASP A 89 -5.66 -4.00 11.00
N ARG A 90 -6.04 -3.11 11.92
CA ARG A 90 -7.32 -2.37 11.96
C ARG A 90 -7.17 -0.89 11.62
N TYR A 91 -5.94 -0.40 11.40
CA TYR A 91 -5.67 0.99 11.10
C TYR A 91 -6.24 1.39 9.71
N PRO A 92 -6.72 2.63 9.50
CA PRO A 92 -7.33 3.03 8.24
C PRO A 92 -6.45 2.75 7.01
N LEU A 93 -5.14 3.01 7.12
CA LEU A 93 -4.18 2.71 6.05
C LEU A 93 -4.13 1.21 5.69
N SER A 94 -4.18 0.33 6.69
CA SER A 94 -4.10 -1.11 6.43
C SER A 94 -5.39 -1.68 5.87
N LEU A 95 -6.53 -1.21 6.37
CA LEU A 95 -7.85 -1.55 5.82
C LEU A 95 -7.95 -1.08 4.37
N HIS A 96 -7.49 0.15 4.08
CA HIS A 96 -7.49 0.72 2.74
C HIS A 96 -6.58 -0.06 1.78
N LEU A 97 -5.35 -0.36 2.17
CA LEU A 97 -4.42 -1.12 1.33
C LEU A 97 -4.91 -2.56 1.11
N LYS A 98 -5.48 -3.21 2.13
CA LYS A 98 -6.13 -4.53 1.98
C LYS A 98 -7.31 -4.44 1.01
N ALA A 99 -8.18 -3.45 1.14
CA ALA A 99 -9.34 -3.25 0.28
C ALA A 99 -8.92 -3.02 -1.18
N THR A 100 -7.92 -2.18 -1.40
CA THR A 100 -7.32 -1.85 -2.70
C THR A 100 -6.93 -3.11 -3.46
N PHE A 101 -6.10 -3.97 -2.85
CA PHE A 101 -5.63 -5.18 -3.50
C PHE A 101 -6.59 -6.37 -3.36
N SER A 102 -7.63 -6.30 -2.53
CA SER A 102 -8.67 -7.35 -2.44
C SER A 102 -9.52 -7.44 -3.71
N LYS A 103 -9.70 -6.31 -4.41
CA LYS A 103 -10.42 -6.23 -5.69
C LYS A 103 -9.70 -6.95 -6.83
N ILE A 104 -8.38 -7.14 -6.71
CA ILE A 104 -7.60 -7.90 -7.69
C ILE A 104 -7.71 -9.38 -7.38
N LYS A 105 -8.13 -10.17 -8.39
CA LYS A 105 -8.25 -11.62 -8.28
C LYS A 105 -6.92 -12.19 -7.81
N THR A 106 -6.96 -12.85 -6.67
CA THR A 106 -5.77 -13.45 -6.05
C THR A 106 -5.63 -14.83 -6.67
N ILE A 107 -4.51 -15.08 -7.35
CA ILE A 107 -4.22 -16.40 -7.89
C ILE A 107 -3.87 -17.29 -6.70
N LYS A 108 -4.61 -18.39 -6.54
CA LYS A 108 -4.32 -19.42 -5.53
C LYS A 108 -3.13 -20.27 -5.96
#